data_AF-A0A0C5BTY2-F1
#
_entry.id   AF-A0A0C5BTY2-F1
#
_cell.length_a   1.000
_cell.length_b   1.000
_cell.length_c   1.000
_cell.angle_alpha   90.00
_cell.angle_beta   90.00
_cell.angle_gamma   90.00
#
_symmetry.space_group_name_H-M   'P 1'
#
loop_
_entity.id
_entity.type
_entity.pdbx_description
1 polymer ?
#
loop_
_entity_poly.entity_id
_entity_poly.type
_entity_poly.pdbx_seq_one_letter_code
_entity_poly.pdbx_strand_id
1 'polypeptide(L)'
;MVGDFFVLSPHSAKGFELNDLVLNRVQAEIVTHPTNVLAWVGLLLWLIVAGVVVSLSSVIVRREATVGSLRLLKGLHPRQGPRNASVWFEFLIGVRTPQLIVTVLSLVPFIAAVKWILTIPFLTESLAPLATAIPIMPFLLVLYSVGRTLRFRWVGTLVLARDHWWIAPKVVAYLVLALCISIPVVAIELVLGMFGWSDLPHIAARALLAFGAALVGGSLIPYSEEQALSVTASGCVTAIIYMAPNLGVTWLAQLTNDSLGTAVLFLFGAVLLGVFCLISWGHSNDDLRRA
;
A
#
# COMPACT_ATOMS: atom_id res chain seq x y z
N MET A 1 -30.96 1.61 15.73
CA MET A 1 -29.70 0.85 15.88
C MET A 1 -28.68 1.04 14.75
N VAL A 2 -28.92 1.89 13.72
CA VAL A 2 -27.93 2.16 12.65
C VAL A 2 -27.12 3.44 12.89
N GLY A 3 -27.50 4.27 13.87
CA GLY A 3 -26.84 5.56 14.17
C GLY A 3 -25.60 5.47 15.07
N ASP A 4 -25.38 4.37 15.78
CA ASP A 4 -24.34 4.29 16.82
C ASP A 4 -22.93 3.93 16.30
N PHE A 5 -22.84 3.37 15.10
CA PHE A 5 -21.55 2.96 14.50
C PHE A 5 -20.59 4.14 14.23
N PHE A 6 -21.11 5.37 14.15
CA PHE A 6 -20.35 6.58 13.81
C PHE A 6 -20.16 7.56 14.97
N VAL A 7 -20.67 7.22 16.16
CA VAL A 7 -20.53 8.07 17.34
C VAL A 7 -19.21 7.72 18.04
N LEU A 8 -18.24 8.65 17.92
CA LEU A 8 -16.90 8.59 18.51
C LEU A 8 -16.84 9.15 19.95
N SER A 9 -17.97 9.54 20.55
CA SER A 9 -17.96 10.07 21.91
C SER A 9 -17.78 8.94 22.92
N PRO A 10 -16.74 8.96 23.78
CA PRO A 10 -16.67 8.05 24.91
C PRO A 10 -17.91 8.27 25.79
N HIS A 11 -18.58 7.19 26.17
CA HIS A 11 -19.76 7.28 27.01
C HIS A 11 -19.31 7.71 28.42
N SER A 12 -19.46 9.00 28.74
CA SER A 12 -19.08 9.48 30.07
C SER A 12 -20.12 9.02 31.10
N ALA A 13 -19.63 8.36 32.16
CA ALA A 13 -20.19 8.27 33.51
C ALA A 13 -20.85 6.95 34.00
N LYS A 14 -20.90 5.84 33.25
CA LYS A 14 -21.58 4.61 33.74
C LYS A 14 -20.84 3.27 33.63
N GLY A 15 -19.55 3.26 33.30
CA GLY A 15 -18.77 2.02 33.18
C GLY A 15 -18.96 1.35 31.81
N PHE A 16 -18.17 0.30 31.56
CA PHE A 16 -18.07 -0.36 30.25
C PHE A 16 -19.33 -1.16 29.90
N GLU A 17 -20.03 -0.78 28.84
CA GLU A 17 -21.26 -1.44 28.38
C GLU A 17 -21.02 -2.37 27.17
N LEU A 18 -21.99 -3.25 26.87
CA LEU A 18 -21.91 -4.14 25.69
C LEU A 18 -21.83 -3.37 24.35
N ASN A 19 -22.38 -2.16 24.29
CA ASN A 19 -22.29 -1.29 23.11
C ASN A 19 -20.87 -0.71 22.90
N ASP A 20 -20.00 -0.77 23.92
CA ASP A 20 -18.60 -0.34 23.82
C ASP A 20 -17.70 -1.42 23.22
N LEU A 21 -18.23 -2.62 22.98
CA LEU A 21 -17.54 -3.68 22.23
C LEU A 21 -17.33 -3.33 20.75
N VAL A 22 -17.79 -2.18 20.25
CA VAL A 22 -17.43 -1.74 18.89
C VAL A 22 -15.94 -1.41 18.86
N LEU A 23 -15.19 -1.99 17.91
CA LEU A 23 -13.72 -1.90 17.84
C LEU A 23 -13.19 -0.47 18.02
N ASN A 24 -13.83 0.51 17.38
CA ASN A 24 -13.43 1.92 17.45
C ASN A 24 -13.59 2.51 18.86
N ARG A 25 -14.62 2.07 19.61
CA ARG A 25 -14.89 2.52 20.99
C ARG A 25 -13.96 1.84 21.99
N VAL A 26 -13.68 0.55 21.80
CA VAL A 26 -12.66 -0.18 22.57
C VAL A 26 -11.29 0.50 22.44
N GLN A 27 -10.89 0.85 21.20
CA GLN A 27 -9.63 1.52 20.95
C GLN A 27 -9.58 2.92 21.56
N ALA A 28 -10.65 3.72 21.41
CA ALA A 28 -10.75 5.03 22.02
C ALA A 28 -10.63 4.95 23.55
N GLU A 29 -11.32 3.99 24.18
CA GLU A 29 -11.31 3.81 25.64
C GLU A 29 -9.95 3.35 26.17
N ILE A 30 -9.19 2.50 25.45
CA ILE A 30 -7.82 2.13 25.84
C ILE A 30 -6.89 3.36 25.81
N VAL A 31 -7.06 4.24 24.82
CA VAL A 31 -6.23 5.45 24.66
C VAL A 31 -6.57 6.48 25.74
N THR A 32 -7.84 6.65 26.09
CA THR A 32 -8.26 7.63 27.11
C THR A 32 -8.16 7.11 28.54
N HIS A 33 -8.37 5.81 28.77
CA HIS A 33 -8.36 5.15 30.08
C HIS A 33 -7.62 3.80 30.04
N PRO A 34 -6.27 3.81 29.98
CA PRO A 34 -5.47 2.60 29.77
C PRO A 34 -5.53 1.57 30.92
N THR A 35 -6.03 1.97 32.09
CA THR A 35 -6.20 1.09 33.27
C THR A 35 -7.48 0.25 33.21
N ASN A 36 -8.38 0.50 32.24
CA ASN A 36 -9.64 -0.23 32.12
C ASN A 36 -9.42 -1.62 31.51
N VAL A 37 -9.38 -2.64 32.37
CA VAL A 37 -9.14 -4.06 32.00
C VAL A 37 -10.20 -4.57 31.01
N LEU A 38 -11.45 -4.09 31.08
CA LEU A 38 -12.53 -4.53 30.21
C LEU A 38 -12.32 -4.12 28.75
N ALA A 39 -11.72 -2.94 28.51
CA ALA A 39 -11.38 -2.49 27.18
C ALA A 39 -10.27 -3.36 26.57
N TRP A 40 -9.25 -3.74 27.35
CA TRP A 40 -8.22 -4.69 26.91
C TRP A 40 -8.77 -6.08 26.59
N VAL A 41 -9.72 -6.57 27.40
CA VAL A 41 -10.44 -7.82 27.12
C VAL A 41 -11.26 -7.72 25.83
N GLY A 42 -11.92 -6.58 25.61
CA GLY A 42 -12.64 -6.30 24.36
C GLY A 42 -11.73 -6.32 23.13
N LEU A 43 -10.53 -5.76 23.23
CA LEU A 43 -9.53 -5.77 22.15
C LEU A 43 -9.04 -7.20 21.86
N LEU A 44 -8.79 -7.98 22.91
CA LEU A 44 -8.37 -9.37 22.79
C LEU A 44 -9.46 -10.22 22.15
N LEU A 45 -10.73 -9.98 22.50
CA LEU A 45 -11.88 -10.63 21.88
C LEU A 45 -11.99 -10.29 20.39
N TRP A 46 -11.77 -9.04 20.00
CA TRP A 46 -11.68 -8.66 18.58
C TRP A 46 -10.53 -9.32 17.85
N LEU A 47 -9.37 -9.49 18.51
CA LEU A 47 -8.21 -10.17 17.93
C LEU A 47 -8.51 -11.66 17.70
N ILE A 48 -9.23 -12.30 18.63
CA ILE A 48 -9.75 -13.66 18.46
C ILE A 48 -10.76 -13.72 17.30
N VAL A 49 -11.73 -12.81 17.25
CA VAL A 49 -12.72 -12.75 16.17
C VAL A 49 -12.04 -12.56 14.82
N ALA A 50 -11.06 -11.65 14.72
CA ALA A 50 -10.27 -11.46 13.52
C ALA A 50 -9.49 -12.72 13.14
N GLY A 51 -8.86 -13.39 14.12
CA GLY A 51 -8.19 -14.68 13.92
C GLY A 51 -9.13 -15.77 13.41
N VAL A 52 -10.36 -15.85 13.95
CA VAL A 52 -11.40 -16.79 13.51
C VAL A 52 -11.88 -16.45 12.11
N VAL A 53 -12.13 -15.19 11.79
CA VAL A 53 -12.54 -14.76 10.44
C VAL A 53 -11.44 -15.06 9.43
N VAL A 54 -10.17 -14.79 9.74
CA VAL A 54 -9.02 -15.14 8.89
C VAL A 54 -8.94 -16.66 8.69
N SER A 55 -9.10 -17.44 9.77
CA SER A 55 -9.06 -18.90 9.73
C SER A 55 -10.21 -19.46 8.88
N LEU A 56 -11.44 -19.00 9.09
CA LEU A 56 -12.61 -19.40 8.31
C LEU A 56 -12.48 -18.98 6.84
N SER A 57 -11.99 -17.76 6.58
CA SER A 57 -11.75 -17.28 5.22
C SER A 57 -10.72 -18.16 4.51
N SER A 58 -9.66 -18.58 5.20
CA SER A 58 -8.66 -19.50 4.63
C SER A 58 -9.20 -20.90 4.31
N VAL A 59 -10.21 -21.36 5.06
CA VAL A 59 -10.90 -22.63 4.77
C VAL A 59 -11.87 -22.48 3.59
N ILE A 60 -12.57 -21.35 3.48
CA ILE A 60 -13.59 -21.10 2.44
C ILE A 60 -12.95 -20.79 1.07
N VAL A 61 -11.77 -20.14 1.04
CA VAL A 61 -11.08 -19.74 -0.20
C VAL A 61 -10.41 -20.92 -0.92
N ARG A 62 -10.51 -22.16 -0.41
CA ARG A 62 -10.07 -23.40 -1.10
C ARG A 62 -10.81 -23.72 -2.42
N ARG A 63 -11.66 -22.84 -2.94
CA ARG A 63 -12.27 -23.04 -4.26
C ARG A 63 -11.44 -22.38 -5.34
N GLU A 64 -10.87 -23.25 -6.18
CA GLU A 64 -10.33 -23.02 -7.51
C GLU A 64 -11.36 -22.34 -8.44
N ALA A 65 -11.78 -21.13 -8.10
CA ALA A 65 -12.38 -20.25 -9.08
C ALA A 65 -11.22 -19.86 -10.01
N THR A 66 -11.14 -20.50 -11.16
CA THR A 66 -10.38 -20.00 -12.31
C THR A 66 -11.02 -18.67 -12.70
N VAL A 67 -10.66 -17.60 -11.99
CA VAL A 67 -11.10 -16.25 -12.28
C VAL A 67 -10.62 -15.95 -13.69
N GLY A 68 -11.57 -15.75 -14.61
CA GLY A 68 -11.27 -15.44 -16.00
C GLY A 68 -10.25 -14.30 -16.08
N SER A 69 -9.22 -14.46 -16.91
CA SER A 69 -8.18 -13.43 -17.04
C SER A 69 -8.80 -12.12 -17.52
N LEU A 70 -8.54 -11.04 -16.79
CA LEU A 70 -8.91 -9.67 -17.19
C LEU A 70 -8.19 -9.34 -18.51
N ARG A 71 -8.94 -9.12 -19.58
CA ARG A 71 -8.41 -8.84 -20.93
C ARG A 71 -8.35 -7.35 -21.25
N LEU A 72 -8.05 -6.51 -20.27
CA LEU A 72 -7.86 -5.07 -20.48
C LEU A 72 -6.70 -4.83 -21.46
N LEU A 73 -6.85 -3.86 -22.38
CA LEU A 73 -5.83 -3.50 -23.38
C LEU A 73 -5.46 -4.66 -24.35
N LYS A 74 -6.39 -5.60 -24.59
CA LYS A 74 -6.18 -6.68 -25.58
C LYS A 74 -6.04 -6.08 -26.99
N GLY A 75 -5.04 -6.53 -27.75
CA GLY A 75 -4.78 -6.09 -29.13
C GLY A 75 -3.89 -4.86 -29.26
N LEU A 76 -3.54 -4.21 -28.15
CA LEU A 76 -2.52 -3.15 -28.15
C LEU A 76 -1.13 -3.77 -28.09
N HIS A 77 -0.26 -3.29 -28.97
CA HIS A 77 1.10 -3.77 -29.13
C HIS A 77 2.11 -2.69 -28.71
N PRO A 78 3.25 -3.07 -28.11
CA PRO A 78 4.29 -2.12 -27.77
C PRO A 78 4.88 -1.48 -29.03
N ARG A 79 5.45 -0.28 -28.88
CA ARG A 79 6.38 0.27 -29.86
C ARG A 79 7.56 -0.68 -30.03
N GLN A 80 8.13 -0.72 -31.24
CA GLN A 80 9.22 -1.63 -31.58
C GLN A 80 10.41 -1.52 -30.60
N GLY A 81 11.04 -2.67 -30.31
CA GLY A 81 12.26 -2.78 -29.52
C GLY A 81 12.11 -3.60 -28.21
N PRO A 82 13.15 -4.34 -27.81
CA PRO A 82 13.08 -5.29 -26.68
C PRO A 82 12.82 -4.60 -25.33
N ARG A 83 13.34 -3.38 -25.13
CA ARG A 83 13.13 -2.61 -23.90
C ARG A 83 11.69 -2.12 -23.74
N ASN A 84 11.07 -1.67 -24.83
CA ASN A 84 9.69 -1.21 -24.81
C ASN A 84 8.73 -2.39 -24.63
N ALA A 85 9.05 -3.53 -25.25
CA ALA A 85 8.30 -4.75 -25.08
C ALA A 85 8.31 -5.26 -23.62
N SER A 86 9.46 -5.22 -22.94
CA SER A 86 9.54 -5.64 -21.53
C SER A 86 8.80 -4.69 -20.58
N VAL A 87 8.89 -3.37 -20.80
CA VAL A 87 8.11 -2.37 -20.02
C VAL A 87 6.62 -2.57 -20.25
N TRP A 88 6.21 -2.77 -21.50
CA TRP A 88 4.81 -3.01 -21.84
C TRP A 88 4.29 -4.32 -21.23
N PHE A 89 5.11 -5.36 -21.23
CA PHE A 89 4.77 -6.64 -20.62
C PHE A 89 4.51 -6.49 -19.11
N GLU A 90 5.42 -5.84 -18.38
CA GLU A 90 5.25 -5.54 -16.95
C GLU A 90 4.04 -4.63 -16.69
N PHE A 91 3.79 -3.66 -17.58
CA PHE A 91 2.62 -2.79 -17.49
C PHE A 91 1.31 -3.58 -17.65
N LEU A 92 1.24 -4.49 -18.62
CA LEU A 92 0.08 -5.35 -18.81
C LEU A 92 -0.15 -6.30 -17.62
N ILE A 93 0.92 -6.83 -17.02
CA ILE A 93 0.83 -7.61 -15.78
C ILE A 93 0.19 -6.75 -14.69
N GLY A 94 0.63 -5.49 -14.51
CA GLY A 94 0.05 -4.57 -13.54
C GLY A 94 -1.43 -4.27 -13.79
N VAL A 95 -1.76 -3.87 -15.02
CA VAL A 95 -3.11 -3.42 -15.41
C VAL A 95 -4.17 -4.51 -15.28
N ARG A 96 -3.81 -5.76 -15.53
CA ARG A 96 -4.78 -6.88 -15.60
C ARG A 96 -5.03 -7.54 -14.25
N THR A 97 -4.86 -6.81 -13.14
CA THR A 97 -4.96 -7.40 -11.81
C THR A 97 -6.17 -6.89 -11.03
N PRO A 98 -6.86 -7.79 -10.29
CA PRO A 98 -7.97 -7.38 -9.43
C PRO A 98 -7.58 -6.30 -8.41
N GLN A 99 -6.35 -6.34 -7.90
CA GLN A 99 -5.83 -5.37 -6.93
C GLN A 99 -5.83 -3.95 -7.50
N LEU A 100 -5.47 -3.76 -8.77
CA LEU A 100 -5.56 -2.45 -9.41
C LEU A 100 -7.00 -1.94 -9.45
N ILE A 101 -7.94 -2.80 -9.85
CA ILE A 101 -9.36 -2.45 -9.95
C ILE A 101 -9.90 -2.07 -8.57
N VAL A 102 -9.63 -2.89 -7.55
CA VAL A 102 -10.04 -2.61 -6.17
C VAL A 102 -9.45 -1.31 -5.67
N THR A 103 -8.15 -1.05 -5.91
CA THR A 103 -7.53 0.22 -5.52
C THR A 103 -8.22 1.40 -6.20
N VAL A 104 -8.40 1.37 -7.53
CA VAL A 104 -9.07 2.45 -8.26
C VAL A 104 -10.50 2.69 -7.75
N LEU A 105 -11.27 1.63 -7.55
CA LEU A 105 -12.64 1.72 -7.04
C LEU A 105 -12.69 2.21 -5.59
N SER A 106 -11.70 1.87 -4.77
CA SER A 106 -11.63 2.28 -3.37
C SER A 106 -11.25 3.75 -3.18
N LEU A 107 -10.53 4.36 -4.14
CA LEU A 107 -10.11 5.76 -4.02
C LEU A 107 -11.31 6.72 -3.94
N VAL A 108 -12.40 6.44 -4.66
CA VAL A 108 -13.61 7.28 -4.64
C VAL A 108 -14.25 7.37 -3.24
N PRO A 109 -14.62 6.25 -2.57
CA PRO A 109 -15.13 6.33 -1.21
C PRO A 109 -14.08 6.82 -0.21
N PHE A 110 -12.78 6.59 -0.42
CA PHE A 110 -11.74 7.18 0.44
C PHE A 110 -11.70 8.71 0.37
N ILE A 111 -11.69 9.29 -0.84
CA ILE A 111 -11.72 10.74 -1.04
C ILE A 111 -13.01 11.31 -0.43
N ALA A 112 -14.16 10.68 -0.68
CA ALA A 112 -15.43 11.11 -0.12
C ALA A 112 -15.43 11.05 1.43
N ALA A 113 -14.87 9.98 2.02
CA ALA A 113 -14.76 9.83 3.46
C ALA A 113 -13.85 10.89 4.08
N VAL A 114 -12.66 11.14 3.51
CA VAL A 114 -11.77 12.19 4.04
C VAL A 114 -12.40 13.57 3.85
N LYS A 115 -13.05 13.84 2.72
CA LYS A 115 -13.77 15.11 2.51
C LYS A 115 -14.93 15.29 3.49
N TRP A 116 -15.63 14.22 3.85
CA TRP A 116 -16.65 14.27 4.88
C TRP A 116 -16.04 14.53 6.27
N ILE A 117 -14.93 13.87 6.62
CA ILE A 117 -14.22 14.11 7.88
C ILE A 117 -13.75 15.57 7.97
N LEU A 118 -13.36 16.21 6.86
CA LEU A 118 -13.03 17.65 6.81
C LEU A 118 -14.17 18.57 7.29
N THR A 119 -15.40 18.08 7.38
CA THR A 119 -16.54 18.85 7.93
C THR A 119 -16.66 18.76 9.46
N ILE A 120 -15.88 17.89 10.11
CA ILE A 120 -15.96 17.60 11.56
C ILE A 120 -14.88 18.40 12.32
N PRO A 121 -15.24 19.43 13.10
CA PRO A 121 -14.28 20.37 13.70
C PRO A 121 -13.26 19.74 14.66
N PHE A 122 -13.60 18.63 15.31
CA PHE A 122 -12.70 17.97 16.28
C PHE A 122 -11.60 17.12 15.63
N LEU A 123 -11.74 16.77 14.34
CA LEU A 123 -10.81 15.86 13.65
C LEU A 123 -9.80 16.59 12.77
N THR A 124 -9.83 17.92 12.73
CA THR A 124 -9.05 18.78 11.81
C THR A 124 -7.55 18.61 11.93
N GLU A 125 -7.03 18.24 13.10
CA GLU A 125 -5.59 18.02 13.28
C GLU A 125 -5.10 16.67 12.72
N SER A 126 -5.97 15.65 12.66
CA SER A 126 -5.65 14.33 12.09
C SER A 126 -5.83 14.28 10.57
N LEU A 127 -6.27 15.37 9.94
CA LEU A 127 -6.80 15.40 8.58
C LEU A 127 -5.74 15.62 7.49
N ALA A 128 -4.72 16.45 7.74
CA ALA A 128 -3.66 16.70 6.76
C ALA A 128 -2.84 15.43 6.41
N PRO A 129 -2.51 14.54 7.37
CA PRO A 129 -1.86 13.27 7.05
C PRO A 129 -2.75 12.30 6.25
N LEU A 130 -4.07 12.32 6.49
CA LEU A 130 -5.02 11.46 5.79
C LEU A 130 -5.24 11.90 4.34
N ALA A 131 -5.43 13.20 4.11
CA ALA A 131 -5.58 13.77 2.78
C ALA A 131 -4.34 13.54 1.91
N THR A 132 -3.15 13.68 2.49
CA THR A 132 -1.88 13.44 1.75
C THR A 132 -1.55 11.97 1.53
N ALA A 133 -2.25 11.04 2.19
CA ALA A 133 -2.01 9.59 2.07
C ALA A 133 -2.76 8.92 0.91
N ILE A 134 -3.93 9.41 0.53
CA ILE A 134 -4.73 8.87 -0.58
C ILE A 134 -3.94 8.81 -1.90
N PRO A 135 -3.25 9.88 -2.36
CA PRO A 135 -2.54 9.84 -3.64
C PRO A 135 -1.28 8.97 -3.61
N ILE A 136 -0.85 8.52 -2.43
CA ILE A 136 0.27 7.60 -2.23
C ILE A 136 -0.16 6.14 -2.43
N MET A 137 -1.43 5.79 -2.17
CA MET A 137 -1.90 4.40 -2.22
C MET A 137 -1.59 3.66 -3.54
N PRO A 138 -1.74 4.28 -4.74
CA PRO A 138 -1.42 3.59 -5.99
C PRO A 138 0.05 3.13 -6.10
N PHE A 139 0.98 3.81 -5.42
CA PHE A 139 2.39 3.42 -5.41
C PHE A 139 2.64 2.13 -4.63
N LEU A 140 1.75 1.75 -3.71
CA LEU A 140 1.83 0.49 -2.95
C LEU A 140 1.44 -0.73 -3.80
N LEU A 141 0.80 -0.56 -4.95
CA LEU A 141 0.43 -1.67 -5.84
C LEU A 141 1.64 -2.45 -6.36
N VAL A 142 2.82 -1.82 -6.38
CA VAL A 142 4.07 -2.46 -6.78
C VAL A 142 4.49 -3.59 -5.83
N LEU A 143 3.91 -3.65 -4.63
CA LEU A 143 4.09 -4.75 -3.67
C LEU A 143 3.92 -6.13 -4.31
N TYR A 144 2.91 -6.26 -5.17
CA TYR A 144 2.56 -7.53 -5.81
C TYR A 144 3.41 -7.84 -7.05
N SER A 145 4.23 -6.89 -7.50
CA SER A 145 4.84 -6.92 -8.82
C SER A 145 5.88 -8.03 -8.99
N VAL A 146 6.74 -8.26 -7.98
CA VAL A 146 7.85 -9.21 -8.07
C VAL A 146 7.32 -10.64 -8.19
N GLY A 147 6.44 -11.04 -7.27
CA GLY A 147 5.84 -12.38 -7.28
C GLY A 147 5.11 -12.72 -8.59
N ARG A 148 4.45 -11.73 -9.20
CA ARG A 148 3.79 -11.91 -10.51
C ARG A 148 4.77 -12.12 -11.65
N THR A 149 5.88 -11.38 -11.66
CA THR A 149 6.88 -11.47 -12.73
C THR A 149 7.70 -12.75 -12.65
N LEU A 150 7.99 -13.26 -11.46
CA LEU A 150 8.75 -14.50 -11.30
C LEU A 150 8.13 -15.68 -12.07
N ARG A 151 6.79 -15.74 -12.14
CA ARG A 151 6.05 -16.77 -12.91
C ARG A 151 6.29 -16.72 -14.42
N PHE A 152 6.56 -15.54 -14.96
CA PHE A 152 6.75 -15.31 -16.40
C PHE A 152 8.20 -14.96 -16.77
N ARG A 153 9.11 -14.99 -15.80
CA ARG A 153 10.51 -14.58 -15.97
C ARG A 153 11.22 -15.37 -17.06
N TRP A 154 10.92 -16.67 -17.17
CA TRP A 154 11.48 -17.55 -18.18
C TRP A 154 11.24 -17.07 -19.62
N VAL A 155 10.10 -16.41 -19.89
CA VAL A 155 9.77 -15.90 -21.23
C VAL A 155 10.79 -14.85 -21.68
N GLY A 156 11.09 -13.89 -20.80
CA GLY A 156 12.07 -12.86 -21.14
C GLY A 156 13.51 -13.36 -21.12
N THR A 157 13.84 -14.37 -20.29
CA THR A 157 15.16 -15.02 -20.36
C THR A 157 15.37 -15.69 -21.73
N LEU A 158 14.37 -16.40 -22.26
CA LEU A 158 14.45 -17.02 -23.59
C LEU A 158 14.55 -16.00 -24.74
N VAL A 159 13.83 -14.87 -24.64
CA VAL A 159 13.77 -13.87 -25.71
C VAL A 159 14.95 -12.89 -25.68
N LEU A 160 15.43 -12.53 -24.49
CA LEU A 160 16.43 -11.47 -24.29
C LEU A 160 17.80 -11.99 -23.86
N ALA A 161 17.94 -13.29 -23.59
CA ALA A 161 19.16 -13.94 -23.10
C ALA A 161 19.78 -13.23 -21.88
N ARG A 162 18.91 -12.72 -20.98
CA ARG A 162 19.31 -11.98 -19.77
C ARG A 162 18.38 -12.35 -18.63
N ASP A 163 18.92 -12.69 -17.48
CA ASP A 163 18.13 -13.15 -16.32
C ASP A 163 17.50 -12.02 -15.50
N HIS A 164 18.13 -10.85 -15.54
CA HIS A 164 17.71 -9.63 -14.85
C HIS A 164 16.90 -8.69 -15.76
N TRP A 165 16.34 -9.20 -16.86
CA TRP A 165 15.67 -8.41 -17.90
C TRP A 165 14.49 -7.59 -17.38
N TRP A 166 13.87 -8.05 -16.29
CA TRP A 166 12.61 -7.53 -15.75
C TRP A 166 12.78 -6.42 -14.69
N ILE A 167 13.97 -6.27 -14.09
CA ILE A 167 14.20 -5.38 -12.93
C ILE A 167 13.87 -3.92 -13.28
N ALA A 168 14.57 -3.35 -14.27
CA ALA A 168 14.36 -1.96 -14.69
C ALA A 168 12.97 -1.73 -15.35
N PRO A 169 12.51 -2.60 -16.27
CA PRO A 169 11.18 -2.46 -16.86
C PRO A 169 10.04 -2.46 -15.83
N LYS A 170 10.16 -3.26 -14.77
CA LYS A 170 9.19 -3.30 -13.67
C LYS A 170 9.08 -1.97 -12.95
N VAL A 171 10.22 -1.38 -12.56
CA VAL A 171 10.27 -0.07 -11.89
C VAL A 171 9.57 0.97 -12.76
N VAL A 172 9.90 1.02 -14.06
CA VAL A 172 9.28 1.98 -14.99
C VAL A 172 7.78 1.73 -15.17
N ALA A 173 7.38 0.49 -15.43
CA ALA A 173 5.98 0.15 -15.71
C ALA A 173 5.06 0.46 -14.52
N TYR A 174 5.47 0.06 -13.31
CA TYR A 174 4.68 0.30 -12.11
C TYR A 174 4.71 1.76 -11.66
N LEU A 175 5.82 2.48 -11.89
CA LEU A 175 5.86 3.92 -11.66
C LEU A 175 4.88 4.65 -12.59
N VAL A 176 4.87 4.32 -13.89
CA VAL A 176 3.93 4.89 -14.86
C VAL A 176 2.49 4.57 -14.46
N LEU A 177 2.20 3.30 -14.10
CA LEU A 177 0.87 2.89 -13.66
C LEU A 177 0.40 3.66 -12.41
N ALA A 178 1.26 3.79 -11.41
CA ALA A 178 0.97 4.55 -10.20
C ALA A 178 0.72 6.02 -10.52
N LEU A 179 1.57 6.66 -11.33
CA LEU A 179 1.40 8.06 -11.75
C LEU A 179 0.10 8.28 -12.52
N CYS A 180 -0.28 7.37 -13.43
CA CYS A 180 -1.54 7.46 -14.16
C CYS A 180 -2.78 7.48 -13.25
N ILE A 181 -2.70 6.90 -12.05
CA ILE A 181 -3.78 6.88 -11.07
C ILE A 181 -3.65 8.04 -10.08
N SER A 182 -2.45 8.27 -9.55
CA SER A 182 -2.20 9.28 -8.52
C SER A 182 -2.33 10.71 -9.05
N ILE A 183 -1.96 11.02 -10.29
CA ILE A 183 -2.08 12.39 -10.83
C ILE A 183 -3.54 12.86 -10.85
N PRO A 184 -4.51 12.08 -11.38
CA PRO A 184 -5.94 12.41 -11.26
C PRO A 184 -6.41 12.58 -9.82
N VAL A 185 -5.96 11.73 -8.89
CA VAL A 185 -6.33 11.82 -7.47
C VAL A 185 -5.84 13.13 -6.87
N VAL A 186 -4.56 13.47 -7.06
CA VAL A 186 -3.98 14.74 -6.61
C VAL A 186 -4.75 15.93 -7.19
N ALA A 187 -5.11 15.89 -8.47
CA ALA A 187 -5.88 16.96 -9.11
C ALA A 187 -7.27 17.11 -8.47
N ILE A 188 -7.97 16.00 -8.21
CA ILE A 188 -9.28 16.01 -7.54
C ILE A 188 -9.15 16.58 -6.13
N GLU A 189 -8.15 16.15 -5.35
CA GLU A 189 -7.96 16.59 -3.97
C GLU A 189 -7.58 18.08 -3.87
N LEU A 190 -6.77 18.58 -4.81
CA LEU A 190 -6.48 20.02 -4.95
C LEU A 190 -7.75 20.82 -5.26
N VAL A 191 -8.58 20.36 -6.20
CA VAL A 191 -9.87 21.01 -6.53
C VAL A 191 -10.82 20.99 -5.33
N LEU A 192 -10.81 19.92 -4.54
CA LEU A 192 -11.59 19.81 -3.31
C LEU A 192 -11.01 20.61 -2.13
N GLY A 193 -9.84 21.24 -2.31
CA GLY A 193 -9.16 22.02 -1.28
C GLY A 193 -8.72 21.19 -0.08
N MET A 194 -8.34 19.93 -0.30
CA MET A 194 -7.94 19.01 0.78
C MET A 194 -6.49 19.25 1.25
N PHE A 195 -5.63 19.76 0.37
CA PHE A 195 -4.26 20.20 0.66
C PHE A 195 -3.84 21.30 -0.34
N GLY A 196 -2.72 21.97 -0.08
CA GLY A 196 -2.21 23.08 -0.88
C GLY A 196 -1.13 22.67 -1.89
N TRP A 197 -0.83 23.58 -2.84
CA TRP A 197 0.27 23.39 -3.81
C TRP A 197 1.64 23.22 -3.15
N SER A 198 1.83 23.81 -1.96
CA SER A 198 3.04 23.67 -1.14
C SER A 198 3.28 22.24 -0.66
N ASP A 199 2.25 21.39 -0.61
CA ASP A 199 2.33 20.04 -0.06
C ASP A 199 2.77 19.01 -1.11
N LEU A 200 2.75 19.38 -2.40
CA LEU A 200 3.10 18.49 -3.51
C LEU A 200 4.52 17.90 -3.41
N PRO A 201 5.58 18.64 -3.06
CA PRO A 201 6.91 18.06 -2.89
C PRO A 201 6.94 16.99 -1.79
N HIS A 202 6.18 17.21 -0.71
CA HIS A 202 6.09 16.25 0.39
C HIS A 202 5.32 14.99 -0.02
N ILE A 203 4.19 15.14 -0.72
CA ILE A 203 3.43 14.01 -1.29
C ILE A 203 4.31 13.21 -2.26
N ALA A 204 5.06 13.87 -3.14
CA ALA A 204 5.95 13.23 -4.09
C ALA A 204 7.07 12.45 -3.39
N ALA A 205 7.66 13.00 -2.33
CA ALA A 205 8.70 12.33 -1.55
C ALA A 205 8.16 11.09 -0.84
N ARG A 206 6.98 11.19 -0.21
CA ARG A 206 6.33 10.05 0.45
C ARG A 206 5.85 9.00 -0.55
N ALA A 207 5.39 9.42 -1.73
CA ALA A 207 5.03 8.51 -2.83
C ALA A 207 6.24 7.71 -3.32
N LEU A 208 7.38 8.37 -3.53
CA LEU A 208 8.63 7.68 -3.89
C LEU A 208 9.08 6.72 -2.79
N LEU A 209 8.99 7.15 -1.53
CA LEU A 209 9.31 6.29 -0.39
C LEU A 209 8.39 5.06 -0.32
N ALA A 210 7.08 5.25 -0.46
CA ALA A 210 6.10 4.17 -0.47
C ALA A 210 6.36 3.20 -1.63
N PHE A 211 6.67 3.72 -2.81
CA PHE A 211 7.04 2.93 -3.97
C PHE A 211 8.28 2.08 -3.72
N GLY A 212 9.35 2.68 -3.19
CA GLY A 212 10.58 1.97 -2.84
C GLY A 212 10.35 0.92 -1.73
N ALA A 213 9.60 1.27 -0.68
CA ALA A 213 9.28 0.36 0.41
C ALA A 213 8.47 -0.85 -0.07
N ALA A 214 7.46 -0.63 -0.94
CA ALA A 214 6.66 -1.70 -1.50
C ALA A 214 7.44 -2.58 -2.48
N LEU A 215 8.37 -2.02 -3.26
CA LEU A 215 9.29 -2.79 -4.09
C LEU A 215 10.17 -3.71 -3.24
N VAL A 216 10.76 -3.18 -2.16
CA VAL A 216 11.61 -3.95 -1.25
C VAL A 216 10.79 -5.02 -0.52
N GLY A 217 9.66 -4.66 0.09
CA GLY A 217 8.81 -5.62 0.79
C GLY A 217 8.26 -6.72 -0.13
N GLY A 218 7.89 -6.36 -1.36
CA GLY A 218 7.46 -7.30 -2.41
C GLY A 218 8.58 -8.18 -2.94
N SER A 219 9.83 -7.73 -2.87
CA SER A 219 11.01 -8.55 -3.23
C SER A 219 11.42 -9.51 -2.12
N LEU A 220 11.37 -9.07 -0.85
CA LEU A 220 11.73 -9.90 0.31
C LEU A 220 10.74 -11.04 0.54
N ILE A 221 9.45 -10.76 0.37
CA ILE A 221 8.38 -11.75 0.47
C ILE A 221 7.54 -11.65 -0.81
N PRO A 222 7.94 -12.38 -1.88
CA PRO A 222 7.22 -12.36 -3.13
C PRO A 222 5.80 -12.88 -2.99
N TYR A 223 4.87 -12.18 -3.63
CA TYR A 223 3.48 -12.61 -3.72
C TYR A 223 3.35 -14.01 -4.34
N SER A 224 2.63 -14.89 -3.65
CA SER A 224 2.26 -16.21 -4.14
C SER A 224 0.76 -16.44 -3.94
N GLU A 225 0.06 -16.88 -4.98
CA GLU A 225 -1.35 -17.30 -4.86
C GLU A 225 -1.50 -18.58 -4.03
N GLU A 226 -0.46 -19.41 -3.96
CA GLU A 226 -0.48 -20.65 -3.17
C GLU A 226 -0.32 -20.37 -1.66
N GLN A 227 0.28 -19.23 -1.31
CA GLN A 227 0.53 -18.84 0.07
C GLN A 227 -0.24 -17.55 0.39
N ALA A 228 -1.48 -17.69 0.87
CA ALA A 228 -2.35 -16.57 1.21
C ALA A 228 -1.71 -15.57 2.21
N LEU A 229 -0.82 -16.06 3.10
CA LEU A 229 -0.09 -15.24 4.07
C LEU A 229 1.01 -14.35 3.45
N SER A 230 1.45 -14.64 2.22
CA SER A 230 2.53 -13.88 1.55
C SER A 230 2.18 -12.40 1.39
N VAL A 231 0.92 -12.08 1.09
CA VAL A 231 0.43 -10.70 0.95
C VAL A 231 0.51 -9.95 2.28
N THR A 232 -0.02 -10.55 3.35
CA THR A 232 -0.06 -9.91 4.67
C THR A 232 1.35 -9.71 5.22
N ALA A 233 2.22 -10.72 5.08
CA ALA A 233 3.60 -10.62 5.52
C ALA A 233 4.39 -9.56 4.73
N SER A 234 4.26 -9.54 3.40
CA SER A 234 4.87 -8.52 2.53
C SER A 234 4.34 -7.11 2.82
N GLY A 235 3.04 -6.99 3.08
CA GLY A 235 2.40 -5.74 3.50
C GLY A 235 2.92 -5.24 4.86
N CYS A 236 3.10 -6.15 5.83
CA CYS A 236 3.66 -5.82 7.14
C CYS A 236 5.11 -5.31 7.02
N VAL A 237 5.96 -6.03 6.27
CA VAL A 237 7.34 -5.61 6.00
C VAL A 237 7.38 -4.23 5.32
N THR A 238 6.53 -4.03 4.31
CA THR A 238 6.40 -2.75 3.62
C THR A 238 6.00 -1.62 4.56
N ALA A 239 5.03 -1.87 5.45
CA ALA A 239 4.59 -0.89 6.43
C ALA A 239 5.72 -0.50 7.40
N ILE A 240 6.51 -1.47 7.89
CA ILE A 240 7.66 -1.22 8.76
C ILE A 240 8.71 -0.37 8.03
N ILE A 241 9.08 -0.75 6.80
CA ILE A 241 10.07 -0.03 6.00
C ILE A 241 9.59 1.39 5.67
N TYR A 242 8.30 1.57 5.39
CA TYR A 242 7.72 2.88 5.10
C TYR A 242 7.61 3.76 6.35
N MET A 243 7.21 3.20 7.49
CA MET A 243 7.00 3.96 8.72
C MET A 243 8.32 4.44 9.34
N ALA A 244 9.39 3.65 9.32
CA ALA A 244 10.64 4.02 9.99
C ALA A 244 11.23 5.36 9.51
N PRO A 245 11.37 5.65 8.20
CA PRO A 245 11.81 6.96 7.73
C PRO A 245 10.81 8.08 8.00
N ASN A 246 9.50 7.81 7.95
CA ASN A 246 8.48 8.81 8.29
C ASN A 246 8.60 9.24 9.76
N LEU A 247 8.77 8.28 10.69
CA LEU A 247 8.99 8.56 12.12
C LEU A 247 10.30 9.33 12.35
N GLY A 248 11.37 8.93 11.67
CA GLY A 248 12.65 9.64 11.73
C GLY A 248 12.54 11.08 11.24
N VAL A 249 11.79 11.33 10.17
CA VAL A 249 11.57 12.67 9.63
C VAL A 249 10.68 13.51 10.53
N THR A 250 9.64 12.94 11.15
CA THR A 250 8.84 13.67 12.14
C THR A 250 9.66 14.09 13.36
N TRP A 251 10.62 13.28 13.78
CA TRP A 251 11.56 13.65 14.83
C TRP A 251 12.55 14.73 14.35
N LEU A 252 13.11 14.59 13.14
CA LEU A 252 14.04 15.55 12.55
C LEU A 252 13.40 16.94 12.33
N ALA A 253 12.11 16.98 12.02
CA ALA A 253 11.35 18.21 11.86
C ALA A 253 11.27 19.04 13.16
N GLN A 254 11.46 18.42 14.33
CA GLN A 254 11.56 19.15 15.60
C GLN A 254 12.87 19.93 15.75
N LEU A 255 13.88 19.59 14.94
CA LEU A 255 15.25 20.11 15.04
C LEU A 255 15.68 20.94 13.82
N THR A 256 14.94 20.86 12.71
CA THR A 256 15.34 21.39 11.40
C THR A 256 14.14 21.91 10.59
N ASN A 257 14.39 22.56 9.47
CA ASN A 257 13.34 23.03 8.56
C ASN A 257 12.72 21.88 7.74
N ASP A 258 11.44 22.01 7.38
CA ASP A 258 10.65 21.01 6.64
C ASP A 258 11.25 20.57 5.29
N SER A 259 12.03 21.45 4.65
CA SER A 259 12.71 21.16 3.38
C SER A 259 13.76 20.05 3.51
N LEU A 260 14.47 19.97 4.64
CA LEU A 260 15.43 18.91 4.92
C LEU A 260 14.72 17.57 5.12
N GLY A 261 13.58 17.55 5.83
CA GLY A 261 12.77 16.35 6.00
C GLY A 261 12.31 15.78 4.65
N THR A 262 11.85 16.64 3.74
CA THR A 262 11.44 16.23 2.38
C THR A 262 12.61 15.66 1.57
N ALA A 263 13.79 16.29 1.63
CA ALA A 263 14.99 15.78 0.96
C ALA A 263 15.44 14.41 1.50
N VAL A 264 15.35 14.21 2.82
CA VAL A 264 15.65 12.93 3.46
C VAL A 264 14.70 11.83 2.97
N LEU A 265 13.40 12.11 2.85
CA LEU A 265 12.43 11.14 2.30
C LEU A 265 12.77 10.75 0.85
N PHE A 266 13.16 11.72 0.00
CA PHE A 266 13.62 11.43 -1.36
C PHE A 266 14.86 10.54 -1.36
N LEU A 267 15.84 10.83 -0.50
CA LEU A 267 17.05 10.04 -0.37
C LEU A 267 16.73 8.60 0.06
N PHE A 268 15.89 8.41 1.07
CA PHE A 268 15.45 7.07 1.49
C PHE A 268 14.73 6.34 0.37
N GLY A 269 13.83 7.01 -0.36
CA GLY A 269 13.15 6.43 -1.53
C GLY A 269 14.15 5.96 -2.60
N ALA A 270 15.16 6.77 -2.92
CA ALA A 270 16.21 6.40 -3.87
C ALA A 270 17.08 5.23 -3.37
N VAL A 271 17.44 5.22 -2.07
CA VAL A 271 18.18 4.11 -1.46
C VAL A 271 17.38 2.81 -1.53
N LEU A 272 16.08 2.84 -1.24
CA LEU A 272 15.21 1.66 -1.33
C LEU A 272 15.11 1.12 -2.77
N LEU A 273 15.10 1.98 -3.78
CA LEU A 273 15.20 1.54 -5.17
C LEU A 273 16.53 0.82 -5.47
N GLY A 274 17.64 1.32 -4.92
CA GLY A 274 18.93 0.65 -4.99
C GLY A 274 18.93 -0.73 -4.31
N VAL A 275 18.36 -0.80 -3.09
CA VAL A 275 18.20 -2.05 -2.34
C VAL A 275 17.35 -3.05 -3.11
N PHE A 276 16.23 -2.62 -3.69
CA PHE A 276 15.39 -3.45 -4.54
C PHE A 276 16.17 -4.04 -5.73
N CYS A 277 16.98 -3.22 -6.41
CA CYS A 277 17.82 -3.69 -7.52
C CYS A 277 18.82 -4.76 -7.05
N LEU A 278 19.44 -4.59 -5.88
CA LEU A 278 20.39 -5.55 -5.32
C LEU A 278 19.71 -6.88 -4.95
N ILE A 279 18.57 -6.83 -4.26
CA ILE A 279 17.79 -8.03 -3.88
C ILE A 279 17.34 -8.79 -5.14
N SER A 280 16.80 -8.06 -6.12
CA SER A 280 16.31 -8.64 -7.37
C SER A 280 17.43 -9.24 -8.23
N TRP A 281 18.63 -8.65 -8.17
CA TRP A 281 19.83 -9.20 -8.78
C TRP A 281 20.26 -10.51 -8.10
N GLY A 282 20.18 -10.56 -6.77
CA GLY A 282 20.41 -11.80 -5.98
C GLY A 282 19.47 -12.93 -6.40
N HIS A 283 18.16 -12.66 -6.41
CA HIS A 283 17.16 -13.62 -6.93
C HIS A 283 17.44 -14.06 -8.36
N SER A 284 18.02 -13.18 -9.18
CA SER A 284 18.32 -13.51 -10.56
C SER A 284 19.47 -14.50 -10.69
N ASN A 285 20.46 -14.43 -9.79
CA ASN A 285 21.68 -15.24 -9.82
C ASN A 285 21.59 -16.55 -9.03
N ASP A 286 20.78 -16.61 -7.97
CA ASP A 286 20.66 -17.82 -7.14
C ASP A 286 20.07 -19.01 -7.93
N ASP A 287 19.23 -18.74 -8.93
CA ASP A 287 18.68 -19.77 -9.81
C ASP A 287 19.74 -20.37 -10.75
N LEU A 288 20.70 -19.56 -11.22
CA LEU A 288 21.83 -20.04 -12.05
C LEU A 288 22.77 -20.98 -11.29
N ARG A 289 22.81 -20.86 -9.96
CA ARG A 289 23.62 -21.74 -9.10
C ARG A 289 22.92 -23.06 -8.79
N ARG A 290 21.61 -23.17 -9.05
CA ARG A 290 20.78 -24.33 -8.75
C ARG A 290 20.38 -25.15 -10.00
N ALA A 291 20.58 -24.58 -11.19
CA ALA A 291 20.39 -25.25 -12.49
C ALA A 291 21.68 -25.94 -12.94
#